data_AF-S8EMM3-F1
#
_entry.id   AF-S8EMM3-F1
#
_cell.length_a   1.000
_cell.length_b   1.000
_cell.length_c   1.000
_cell.angle_alpha   90.00
_cell.angle_beta   90.00
_cell.angle_gamma   90.00
#
_symmetry.space_group_name_H-M   'P 1'
#
loop_
_entity.id
_entity.type
_entity.pdbx_description
1 polymer ?
#
loop_
_entity_poly.entity_id
_entity_poly.type
_entity_poly.pdbx_seq_one_letter_code
_entity_poly.pdbx_strand_id
1 'polypeptide(L)'
;RRLFQQHIKTLDKKVAPGIQKLTWNSKGIKEFFVRDTCRECQVVYGFVRRFQTNHQTILNHCKGISELHFLSIDRRKIYADEEFRQAQAAKKVEMEAYLSEAHAGISAVLQDSQRLFEDHPPEIQREWKMYVEKVDKRVGDALKKAVRTSLQEREASLQS
;
A
#
# COMPACT_ATOMS: atom_id res chain seq x y z
N ARG A 1 8.78 8.46 -7.54
CA ARG A 1 9.14 9.79 -8.10
C ARG A 1 8.28 10.16 -9.30
N ARG A 2 8.16 9.30 -10.33
CA ARG A 2 7.39 9.61 -11.56
C ARG A 2 5.92 9.96 -11.31
N LEU A 3 5.23 9.25 -10.40
CA LEU A 3 3.83 9.54 -10.01
C LEU A 3 3.57 10.98 -9.54
N PHE A 4 4.54 11.60 -8.88
CA PHE A 4 4.41 12.97 -8.35
C PHE A 4 5.06 14.02 -9.25
N GLN A 5 5.59 13.62 -10.41
CA GLN A 5 6.32 14.53 -11.29
C GLN A 5 5.43 15.68 -11.77
N GLN A 6 4.13 15.42 -11.99
CA GLN A 6 3.19 16.47 -12.38
C GLN A 6 2.91 17.45 -11.24
N HIS A 7 2.69 16.96 -10.01
CA HIS A 7 2.55 17.80 -8.81
C HIS A 7 3.78 18.68 -8.57
N ILE A 8 4.98 18.11 -8.73
CA ILE A 8 6.25 18.84 -8.57
C ILE A 8 6.42 19.89 -9.68
N LYS A 9 6.18 19.54 -10.95
CA LYS A 9 6.27 20.49 -12.08
C LYS A 9 5.33 21.69 -11.90
N THR A 10 4.10 21.45 -11.44
CA THR A 10 3.12 22.53 -11.17
C THR A 10 3.60 23.43 -10.04
N LEU A 11 4.15 22.84 -8.97
CA LEU A 11 4.71 23.59 -7.85
C LEU A 11 5.93 24.42 -8.27
N ASP A 12 6.86 23.85 -9.03
CA ASP A 12 8.06 24.55 -9.53
C ASP A 12 7.68 25.79 -10.36
N LYS A 13 6.65 25.69 -11.22
CA LYS A 13 6.14 26.85 -11.97
C LYS A 13 5.60 27.96 -11.07
N LYS A 14 4.95 27.61 -9.95
CA LYS A 14 4.45 28.59 -8.97
C LYS A 14 5.59 29.23 -8.15
N VAL A 15 6.66 28.48 -7.88
CA VAL A 15 7.83 28.95 -7.13
C VAL A 15 8.75 29.82 -8.00
N ALA A 16 8.86 29.53 -9.29
CA ALA A 16 9.82 30.16 -10.21
C ALA A 16 9.82 31.71 -10.19
N PRO A 17 8.68 32.44 -10.16
CA PRO A 17 8.68 33.90 -10.08
C PRO A 17 9.38 34.44 -8.83
N GLY A 18 9.26 33.72 -7.71
CA GLY A 18 9.91 34.01 -6.44
C GLY A 18 11.43 33.95 -6.48
N ILE A 19 11.96 33.13 -7.39
CA ILE A 19 13.41 32.90 -7.55
C ILE A 19 13.97 33.80 -8.66
N GLN A 20 13.21 34.01 -9.73
CA GLN A 20 13.72 34.63 -10.96
C GLN A 20 13.44 36.14 -11.07
N LYS A 21 12.34 36.63 -10.48
CA LYS A 21 11.85 38.01 -10.75
C LYS A 21 11.51 38.82 -9.50
N LEU A 22 11.08 38.17 -8.43
CA LEU A 22 10.64 38.84 -7.21
C LEU A 22 11.82 39.08 -6.26
N THR A 23 11.85 40.25 -5.61
CA THR A 23 12.85 40.60 -4.58
C THR A 23 12.12 41.00 -3.31
N TRP A 24 12.72 40.88 -2.12
CA TRP A 24 12.04 41.19 -0.86
C TRP A 24 11.38 42.59 -0.76
N ASN A 25 11.74 43.52 -1.66
CA ASN A 25 11.18 44.86 -1.74
C ASN A 25 9.90 44.96 -2.60
N SER A 26 9.50 43.93 -3.35
CA SER A 26 8.27 44.03 -4.13
C SER A 26 7.04 43.97 -3.21
N LYS A 27 6.06 44.85 -3.48
CA LYS A 27 4.83 44.96 -2.67
C LYS A 27 4.11 43.62 -2.58
N GLY A 28 3.72 43.24 -1.37
CA GLY A 28 2.88 42.06 -1.13
C GLY A 28 3.59 40.71 -1.26
N ILE A 29 4.92 40.66 -1.38
CA ILE A 29 5.63 39.37 -1.49
C ILE A 29 5.44 38.48 -0.28
N LYS A 30 5.64 39.03 0.92
CA LYS A 30 5.53 38.24 2.14
C LYS A 30 4.08 37.90 2.45
N GLU A 31 3.17 38.88 2.34
CA GLU A 31 1.76 38.64 2.64
C GLU A 31 1.11 37.70 1.62
N PHE A 32 1.34 37.86 0.32
CA PHE A 32 0.59 37.11 -0.69
C PHE A 32 1.41 35.99 -1.31
N PHE A 33 2.57 36.30 -1.92
CA PHE A 33 3.32 35.32 -2.69
C PHE A 33 3.87 34.18 -1.81
N VAL A 34 4.62 34.50 -0.76
CA VAL A 34 5.24 33.49 0.13
C VAL A 34 4.17 32.65 0.81
N ARG A 35 3.13 33.29 1.35
CA ARG A 35 2.04 32.58 2.03
C ARG A 35 1.34 31.58 1.08
N ASP A 36 0.99 32.01 -0.12
CA ASP A 36 0.27 31.16 -1.07
C ASP A 36 1.17 30.04 -1.61
N THR A 37 2.42 30.33 -1.96
CA THR A 37 3.37 29.29 -2.38
C THR A 37 3.63 28.28 -1.27
N CYS A 38 3.79 28.71 -0.01
CA CYS A 38 3.93 27.80 1.13
C CYS A 38 2.69 26.93 1.34
N ARG A 39 1.48 27.50 1.19
CA ARG A 39 0.22 26.75 1.28
C ARG A 39 0.15 25.66 0.20
N GLU A 40 0.53 25.98 -1.03
CA GLU A 40 0.57 25.03 -2.14
C GLU A 40 1.61 23.92 -1.92
N CYS A 41 2.80 24.26 -1.40
CA CYS A 41 3.79 23.28 -0.96
C CYS A 41 3.22 22.32 0.10
N GLN A 42 2.47 22.84 1.08
CA GLN A 42 1.84 22.04 2.11
C GLN A 42 0.79 21.08 1.55
N VAL A 43 0.01 21.50 0.55
CA VAL A 43 -0.97 20.65 -0.13
C VAL A 43 -0.26 19.48 -0.84
N VAL A 44 0.76 19.77 -1.65
CA VAL A 44 1.54 18.73 -2.35
C VAL A 44 2.22 17.77 -1.36
N TYR A 45 2.77 18.31 -0.26
CA TYR A 45 3.32 17.49 0.83
C TYR A 45 2.27 16.57 1.45
N GLY A 46 1.05 17.08 1.67
CA GLY A 46 -0.09 16.31 2.15
C GLY A 46 -0.42 15.12 1.24
N PHE A 47 -0.40 15.33 -0.08
CA PHE A 47 -0.59 14.24 -1.05
C PHE A 47 0.48 13.16 -0.96
N VAL A 48 1.76 13.57 -0.87
CA VAL A 48 2.88 12.63 -0.71
C VAL A 48 2.75 11.86 0.60
N ARG A 49 2.42 12.54 1.70
CA ARG A 49 2.23 11.89 3.01
C ARG A 49 1.09 10.89 2.99
N ARG A 50 -0.07 11.26 2.45
CA ARG A 50 -1.22 10.35 2.32
C ARG A 50 -0.86 9.11 1.50
N PHE A 51 -0.18 9.29 0.36
CA PHE A 51 0.28 8.16 -0.44
C PHE A 51 1.26 7.26 0.32
N GLN A 52 2.20 7.83 1.08
CA GLN A 52 3.14 7.05 1.90
C GLN A 52 2.41 6.25 2.98
N THR A 53 1.45 6.86 3.68
CA THR A 53 0.62 6.18 4.68
C THR A 53 -0.17 5.05 4.03
N ASN A 54 -0.84 5.30 2.91
CA ASN A 54 -1.58 4.30 2.15
C ASN A 54 -0.67 3.15 1.69
N HIS A 55 0.51 3.46 1.18
CA HIS A 55 1.51 2.46 0.80
C HIS A 55 1.93 1.60 2.00
N GLN A 56 2.16 2.22 3.16
CA GLN A 56 2.51 1.49 4.38
C GLN A 56 1.37 0.57 4.84
N THR A 57 0.11 1.02 4.75
CA THR A 57 -1.06 0.18 5.05
C THR A 57 -1.11 -1.05 4.15
N ILE A 58 -0.86 -0.89 2.85
CA ILE A 58 -0.76 -2.02 1.90
C ILE A 58 0.35 -2.99 2.32
N LEU A 59 1.54 -2.48 2.67
CA LEU A 59 2.64 -3.32 3.13
C LEU A 59 2.29 -4.10 4.41
N ASN A 60 1.55 -3.48 5.32
CA ASN A 60 1.10 -4.13 6.55
C ASN A 60 0.11 -5.26 6.25
N HIS A 61 -0.84 -5.08 5.33
CA HIS A 61 -1.71 -6.16 4.87
C HIS A 61 -0.92 -7.30 4.23
N CYS A 62 0.03 -7.00 3.32
CA CYS A 62 0.88 -8.03 2.72
C CYS A 62 1.72 -8.78 3.76
N LYS A 63 2.23 -8.07 4.78
CA LYS A 63 2.96 -8.70 5.89
C LYS A 63 2.05 -9.66 6.66
N GLY A 64 0.86 -9.20 7.05
CA GLY A 64 -0.13 -10.05 7.74
C GLY A 64 -0.51 -11.27 6.93
N ILE A 65 -0.74 -11.14 5.62
CA ILE A 65 -0.97 -12.29 4.72
C ILE A 65 0.21 -13.25 4.75
N SER A 66 1.45 -12.76 4.70
CA SER A 66 2.65 -13.60 4.68
C SER A 66 2.94 -14.35 5.98
N GLU A 67 2.34 -13.91 7.08
CA GLU A 67 2.46 -14.49 8.42
C GLU A 67 1.30 -15.45 8.74
N LEU A 68 0.34 -15.62 7.82
CA LEU A 68 -0.72 -16.61 7.98
C LEU A 68 -0.17 -18.03 8.00
N HIS A 69 -0.66 -18.80 8.96
CA HIS A 69 -0.41 -20.23 9.07
C HIS A 69 -1.70 -20.96 8.73
N PHE A 70 -1.69 -21.70 7.62
CA PHE A 70 -2.85 -22.41 7.10
C PHE A 70 -3.19 -23.68 7.90
N LEU A 71 -2.39 -23.99 8.91
CA LEU A 71 -2.48 -25.23 9.67
C LEU A 71 -2.43 -24.92 11.16
N SER A 72 -3.43 -25.41 11.87
CA SER A 72 -3.45 -25.41 13.32
C SER A 72 -3.35 -26.86 13.79
N ILE A 73 -2.14 -27.42 13.79
CA ILE A 73 -1.88 -28.75 14.33
C ILE A 73 -1.30 -28.59 15.73
N ASP A 74 -2.06 -28.97 16.75
CA ASP A 74 -1.55 -29.09 18.10
C ASP A 74 -0.66 -30.34 18.19
N ARG A 75 0.63 -30.14 18.43
CA ARG A 75 1.63 -31.22 18.54
C ARG A 75 1.34 -32.20 19.68
N ARG A 76 0.48 -31.83 20.63
CA ARG A 76 0.11 -32.67 21.79
C ARG A 76 -1.17 -33.46 21.58
N LYS A 77 -1.89 -33.24 20.47
CA LYS A 77 -3.17 -33.87 20.20
C LYS A 77 -3.06 -34.89 19.07
N ILE A 78 -3.42 -36.14 19.34
CA ILE A 78 -3.65 -37.14 18.30
C ILE A 78 -5.03 -36.85 17.74
N TYR A 79 -5.10 -36.28 16.53
CA TYR A 79 -6.37 -36.04 15.87
C TYR A 79 -6.90 -37.34 15.29
N ALA A 80 -8.18 -37.63 15.53
CA ALA A 80 -8.91 -38.57 14.67
C ALA A 80 -9.07 -37.96 13.27
N ASP A 81 -9.08 -38.78 12.21
CA ASP A 81 -9.10 -38.32 10.81
C ASP A 81 -10.25 -37.33 10.53
N GLU A 82 -11.43 -37.61 11.08
CA GLU A 82 -12.62 -36.74 10.93
C GLU A 82 -12.47 -35.40 11.67
N GLU A 83 -11.90 -35.41 12.88
CA GLU A 83 -11.67 -34.19 13.67
C GLU A 83 -10.65 -33.27 12.99
N PHE A 84 -9.60 -33.85 12.40
CA PHE A 84 -8.62 -33.11 11.62
C PHE A 84 -9.26 -32.46 10.39
N ARG A 85 -10.08 -33.21 9.62
CA ARG A 85 -10.77 -32.67 8.43
C ARG A 85 -11.68 -31.50 8.79
N GLN A 86 -12.43 -31.61 9.88
CA GLN A 86 -13.32 -30.55 10.35
C GLN A 86 -12.54 -29.29 10.78
N ALA A 87 -11.45 -29.46 11.55
CA ALA A 87 -10.59 -28.36 11.95
C ALA A 87 -9.93 -27.65 10.75
N GLN A 88 -9.50 -28.41 9.74
CA GLN A 88 -8.93 -27.85 8.50
C GLN A 88 -9.98 -27.13 7.65
N ALA A 89 -11.21 -27.66 7.57
CA ALA A 89 -12.30 -27.01 6.87
C ALA A 89 -12.66 -25.66 7.53
N ALA A 90 -12.76 -25.62 8.86
CA ALA A 90 -12.98 -24.39 9.61
C ALA A 90 -11.85 -23.38 9.41
N LYS A 91 -10.58 -23.83 9.47
CA LYS A 91 -9.42 -22.96 9.24
C LYS A 91 -9.40 -22.40 7.83
N LYS A 92 -9.75 -23.20 6.82
CA LYS A 92 -9.85 -22.75 5.43
C LYS A 92 -10.87 -21.61 5.29
N VAL A 93 -12.06 -21.75 5.88
CA VAL A 93 -13.08 -20.69 5.86
C VAL A 93 -12.59 -19.41 6.54
N GLU A 94 -11.93 -19.53 7.70
CA GLU A 94 -11.33 -18.39 8.42
C GLU A 94 -10.27 -17.68 7.55
N MET A 95 -9.40 -18.44 6.90
CA MET A 95 -8.35 -17.89 6.04
C MET A 95 -8.92 -17.25 4.77
N GLU A 96 -9.94 -17.84 4.15
CA GLU A 96 -10.64 -17.27 2.99
C GLU A 96 -11.31 -15.94 3.35
N ALA A 97 -11.95 -15.87 4.53
CA ALA A 97 -12.54 -14.63 5.03
C ALA A 97 -11.48 -13.54 5.26
N TYR A 98 -10.37 -13.87 5.94
CA TYR A 98 -9.28 -12.94 6.20
C TYR A 98 -8.63 -12.45 4.90
N LEU A 99 -8.36 -13.33 3.93
CA LEU A 99 -7.78 -12.95 2.64
C LEU A 99 -8.72 -12.04 1.86
N SER A 100 -10.03 -12.30 1.90
CA SER A 100 -11.04 -11.47 1.26
C SER A 100 -11.10 -10.08 1.89
N GLU A 101 -11.06 -9.98 3.22
CA GLU A 101 -11.02 -8.72 3.94
C GLU A 101 -9.73 -7.93 3.64
N ALA A 102 -8.57 -8.60 3.67
CA ALA A 102 -7.29 -7.98 3.34
C ALA A 102 -7.27 -7.46 1.89
N HIS A 103 -7.81 -8.24 0.94
CA HIS A 103 -7.93 -7.81 -0.45
C HIS A 103 -8.87 -6.61 -0.60
N ALA A 104 -10.01 -6.58 0.10
CA ALA A 104 -10.93 -5.45 0.10
C ALA A 104 -10.28 -4.20 0.70
N GLY A 105 -9.54 -4.34 1.80
CA GLY A 105 -8.78 -3.25 2.43
C GLY A 105 -7.72 -2.67 1.50
N ILE A 106 -6.89 -3.52 0.87
CA ILE A 106 -5.89 -3.07 -0.11
C ILE A 106 -6.56 -2.36 -1.28
N SER A 107 -7.67 -2.91 -1.79
CA SER A 107 -8.42 -2.35 -2.92
C SER A 107 -8.98 -0.95 -2.57
N ALA A 108 -9.55 -0.78 -1.38
CA ALA A 108 -10.03 0.52 -0.89
C ALA A 108 -8.90 1.55 -0.77
N VAL A 109 -7.74 1.16 -0.24
CA VAL A 109 -6.56 2.03 -0.11
C VAL A 109 -5.98 2.41 -1.48
N LEU A 110 -6.01 1.50 -2.45
CA LEU A 110 -5.60 1.77 -3.82
C LEU A 110 -6.57 2.75 -4.50
N GLN A 111 -7.87 2.57 -4.35
CA GLN A 111 -8.88 3.51 -4.87
C GLN A 111 -8.73 4.91 -4.25
N ASP A 112 -8.50 4.98 -2.93
CA ASP A 112 -8.23 6.25 -2.24
C ASP A 112 -6.99 6.97 -2.79
N SER A 113 -5.94 6.20 -3.07
CA SER A 113 -4.69 6.70 -3.63
C SER A 113 -4.82 7.10 -5.10
N GLN A 114 -5.68 6.44 -5.87
CA GLN A 114 -5.94 6.76 -7.28
C GLN A 114 -6.52 8.17 -7.44
N ARG A 115 -7.42 8.58 -6.53
CA ARG A 115 -8.02 9.93 -6.51
C ARG A 115 -6.99 11.06 -6.48
N LEU A 116 -5.78 10.81 -5.99
CA LEU A 116 -4.68 11.78 -5.99
C LEU A 116 -4.09 12.06 -7.38
N PHE A 117 -4.43 11.21 -8.36
CA PHE A 117 -3.87 11.24 -9.71
C PHE A 117 -4.93 11.22 -10.82
N GLU A 118 -6.23 11.21 -10.53
CA GLU A 118 -7.32 11.07 -11.53
C GLU A 118 -7.22 12.08 -12.69
N ASP A 119 -6.95 13.34 -12.39
CA ASP A 119 -6.86 14.41 -13.40
C ASP A 119 -5.49 14.54 -14.09
N HIS A 120 -4.56 13.59 -13.83
CA HIS A 120 -3.22 13.68 -14.38
C HIS A 120 -3.09 13.11 -15.81
N PRO A 121 -2.05 13.54 -16.55
CA PRO A 121 -1.75 13.05 -17.89
C PRO A 121 -1.64 11.52 -17.98
N PRO A 122 -1.87 10.93 -19.17
CA PRO A 122 -1.85 9.48 -19.38
C PRO A 122 -0.51 8.82 -18.99
N GLU A 123 0.60 9.56 -19.02
CA GLU A 123 1.90 9.08 -18.53
C GLU A 123 1.86 8.73 -17.03
N ILE A 124 1.19 9.56 -16.22
CA ILE A 124 1.04 9.34 -14.78
C ILE A 124 0.06 8.20 -14.52
N GLN A 125 -1.01 8.08 -15.32
CA GLN A 125 -1.94 6.95 -15.26
C GLN A 125 -1.23 5.63 -15.57
N ARG A 126 -0.32 5.62 -16.55
CA ARG A 126 0.51 4.42 -16.84
C ARG A 126 1.42 4.07 -15.68
N GLU A 127 2.07 5.05 -15.06
CA GLU A 127 2.88 4.83 -13.87
C GLU A 127 2.05 4.35 -12.67
N TRP A 128 0.80 4.81 -12.55
CA TRP A 128 -0.15 4.32 -11.55
C TRP A 128 -0.50 2.86 -11.78
N LYS A 129 -0.83 2.48 -13.03
CA LYS A 129 -1.10 1.08 -13.39
C LYS A 129 0.09 0.17 -13.06
N MET A 130 1.31 0.58 -13.40
CA MET A 130 2.54 -0.17 -13.05
C MET A 130 2.74 -0.28 -11.53
N TYR A 131 2.30 0.71 -10.76
CA TYR A 131 2.32 0.63 -9.30
C TYR A 131 1.30 -0.37 -8.76
N VAL A 132 0.07 -0.37 -9.29
CA VAL A 132 -0.98 -1.33 -8.92
C VAL A 132 -0.54 -2.77 -9.24
N GLU A 133 0.03 -3.02 -10.42
CA GLU A 133 0.58 -4.34 -10.79
C GLU A 133 1.70 -4.81 -9.83
N LYS A 134 2.53 -3.88 -9.33
CA LYS A 134 3.54 -4.21 -8.32
C LYS A 134 2.93 -4.55 -6.96
N VAL A 135 1.84 -3.89 -6.58
CA VAL A 135 1.10 -4.20 -5.35
C VAL A 135 0.45 -5.58 -5.47
N ASP A 136 -0.22 -5.86 -6.58
CA ASP A 136 -0.83 -7.17 -6.87
C ASP A 136 0.21 -8.30 -6.79
N LYS A 137 1.36 -8.12 -7.45
CA LYS A 137 2.47 -9.08 -7.35
C LYS A 137 2.93 -9.30 -5.91
N ARG A 138 3.02 -8.25 -5.10
CA ARG A 138 3.42 -8.37 -3.68
C ARG A 138 2.40 -9.15 -2.85
N VAL A 139 1.11 -8.95 -3.09
CA VAL A 139 0.04 -9.73 -2.44
C VAL A 139 0.17 -11.20 -2.83
N GLY A 140 0.36 -11.49 -4.12
CA GLY A 140 0.60 -12.85 -4.61
C GLY A 140 1.84 -13.51 -4.01
N ASP A 141 2.95 -12.78 -3.90
CA ASP A 141 4.19 -13.29 -3.31
C ASP A 141 4.05 -13.51 -1.78
N ALA A 142 3.30 -12.66 -1.08
CA ALA A 142 2.97 -12.84 0.33
C ALA A 142 2.16 -14.13 0.57
N LEU A 143 1.13 -14.37 -0.26
CA LEU A 143 0.33 -15.58 -0.19
C LEU A 143 1.17 -16.84 -0.46
N LYS A 144 1.99 -16.82 -1.51
CA LYS A 144 2.91 -17.94 -1.82
C LYS A 144 3.84 -18.24 -0.66
N LYS A 145 4.35 -17.20 0.01
CA LYS A 145 5.20 -17.37 1.19
C LYS A 145 4.44 -18.04 2.34
N ALA A 146 3.24 -17.57 2.66
CA ALA A 146 2.42 -18.15 3.73
C ALA A 146 2.11 -19.63 3.48
N VAL A 147 1.75 -19.99 2.25
CA VAL A 147 1.52 -21.39 1.84
C VAL A 147 2.79 -22.22 2.00
N ARG A 148 3.92 -21.71 1.50
CA ARG A 148 5.21 -22.41 1.59
C ARG A 148 5.63 -22.65 3.05
N THR A 149 5.54 -21.63 3.90
CA THR A 149 5.87 -21.75 5.33
C THR A 149 4.99 -22.79 6.00
N SER A 150 3.67 -22.74 5.74
CA SER A 150 2.74 -23.73 6.30
C SER A 150 3.07 -25.16 5.84
N LEU A 151 3.48 -25.37 4.59
CA LEU A 151 3.90 -26.69 4.11
C LEU A 151 5.20 -27.18 4.77
N GLN A 152 6.20 -26.31 4.91
CA GLN A 152 7.47 -26.67 5.55
C GLN A 152 7.29 -27.05 7.03
N GLU A 153 6.37 -26.40 7.74
CA GLU A 153 6.04 -26.77 9.11
C GLU A 153 5.42 -28.16 9.23
N ARG A 154 4.64 -28.60 8.23
CA ARG A 154 4.13 -29.98 8.18
C ARG A 154 5.27 -30.98 8.10
N GLU A 155 6.17 -30.77 7.16
CA GLU A 155 7.30 -31.67 6.91
C GLU A 155 8.18 -31.80 8.16
N ALA A 156 8.46 -30.69 8.84
CA ALA A 156 9.20 -30.69 10.10
C ALA A 156 8.45 -31.42 11.23
N SER A 157 7.12 -31.25 11.33
CA SER A 157 6.31 -31.91 12.37
C SER A 157 6.15 -33.43 12.17
N LEU A 158 6.38 -33.92 10.96
CA LEU A 158 6.32 -35.36 10.65
C LEU A 158 7.67 -36.07 10.90
N GLN A 159 8.76 -35.32 11.04
CA GLN A 159 10.12 -35.84 11.25
C GLN A 159 10.59 -35.80 12.71
N SER A 160 9.83 -35.15 13.61
CA SER A 160 10.11 -35.05 15.06
C SER A 160 9.20 -35.96 15.87
#